data_AF-A0AB34CE08-F1
#
_entry.id   AF-A0AB34CE08-F1
#
_cell.length_a   1.000
_cell.length_b   1.000
_cell.length_c   1.000
_cell.angle_alpha   90.00
_cell.angle_beta   90.00
_cell.angle_gamma   90.00
#
_symmetry.space_group_name_H-M   'P 1'
#
loop_
_entity.id
_entity.type
_entity.pdbx_description
1 polymer ?
#
loop_
_entity_poly.entity_id
_entity_poly.type
_entity_poly.pdbx_seq_one_letter_code
_entity_poly.pdbx_strand_id
1 'polypeptide(L)'
;MLLTSKTTRSFYDKTISIDIPDDAVEISTEAHAALFDEQVATGKVIEWGDDGHPFLADPPPASQVDLAAGERYWRDAQLLSTDPLVSRHRDELEEGSETTLTPAQYSELQVYRRSLRNWPENGEFPLADHRPVTPSWLAEQLQ
;
A
#
# COMPACT_ATOMS: atom_id res chain seq x y z
N MET A 1 -19.80 27.65 -15.81
CA MET A 1 -20.86 26.61 -15.77
C MET A 1 -20.16 25.29 -15.97
N LEU A 2 -20.28 24.37 -15.02
CA LEU A 2 -19.53 23.12 -15.06
C LEU A 2 -20.28 22.07 -15.86
N LEU A 3 -19.49 21.26 -16.53
CA LEU A 3 -19.89 20.13 -17.34
C LEU A 3 -19.08 18.92 -16.93
N THR A 4 -19.57 17.74 -17.26
CA THR A 4 -18.91 16.48 -16.96
C THR A 4 -19.19 15.48 -18.08
N SER A 5 -18.18 14.73 -18.51
CA SER A 5 -18.30 13.77 -19.60
C SER A 5 -17.86 12.39 -19.13
N LYS A 6 -18.69 11.39 -19.43
CA LYS A 6 -18.40 9.99 -19.15
C LYS A 6 -17.25 9.49 -20.03
N THR A 7 -17.24 9.88 -21.31
CA THR A 7 -16.26 9.39 -22.28
C THR A 7 -14.83 9.76 -21.89
N THR A 8 -14.63 10.98 -21.38
CA THR A 8 -13.31 11.47 -20.96
C THR A 8 -13.08 11.38 -19.47
N ARG A 9 -14.10 10.96 -18.70
CA ARG A 9 -14.08 10.87 -17.23
C ARG A 9 -13.53 12.13 -16.59
N SER A 10 -14.02 13.28 -17.07
CA SER A 10 -13.44 14.58 -16.76
C SER A 10 -14.51 15.65 -16.56
N PHE A 11 -14.11 16.71 -15.85
CA PHE A 11 -14.90 17.92 -15.67
C PHE A 11 -14.42 19.01 -16.63
N TYR A 12 -15.36 19.81 -17.10
CA TYR A 12 -15.13 20.89 -18.05
C TYR A 12 -15.80 22.16 -17.56
N ASP A 13 -15.25 23.31 -17.90
CA ASP A 13 -15.93 24.58 -17.69
C ASP A 13 -16.16 25.23 -19.06
N LYS A 14 -17.43 25.49 -19.39
CA LYS A 14 -17.85 26.09 -20.67
C LYS A 14 -17.13 27.39 -21.02
N THR A 15 -16.55 28.08 -20.04
CA THR A 15 -15.88 29.37 -20.25
C THR A 15 -14.41 29.26 -20.64
N ILE A 16 -13.75 28.13 -20.33
CA ILE A 16 -12.31 27.93 -20.58
C ILE A 16 -11.99 26.69 -21.41
N SER A 17 -12.88 25.70 -21.42
CA SER A 17 -12.70 24.46 -22.19
C SER A 17 -13.07 24.69 -23.66
N ILE A 18 -12.11 24.44 -24.55
CA ILE A 18 -12.27 24.64 -26.00
C ILE A 18 -12.91 23.41 -26.65
N ASP A 19 -12.42 22.21 -26.31
CA ASP A 19 -12.91 20.94 -26.85
C ASP A 19 -13.74 20.21 -25.78
N ILE A 20 -15.04 20.48 -25.79
CA ILE A 20 -16.02 19.84 -24.90
C ILE A 20 -16.63 18.65 -25.64
N PRO A 21 -16.61 17.44 -25.06
CA PRO A 21 -17.26 16.27 -25.64
C PRO A 21 -18.78 16.45 -25.83
N ASP A 22 -19.35 15.83 -26.88
CA ASP A 22 -20.79 15.87 -27.15
C ASP A 22 -21.64 15.19 -26.06
N ASP A 23 -21.05 14.27 -25.29
CA ASP A 23 -21.70 13.59 -24.17
C ASP A 23 -21.58 14.36 -22.84
N ALA A 24 -21.10 15.61 -22.88
CA ALA A 24 -20.95 16.43 -21.69
C ALA A 24 -22.32 16.88 -21.15
N VAL A 25 -22.61 16.52 -19.90
CA VAL A 25 -23.81 16.91 -19.16
C VAL A 25 -23.50 17.97 -18.13
N GLU A 26 -24.49 18.78 -17.77
CA GLU A 26 -24.31 19.88 -16.82
C GLU A 26 -24.24 19.38 -15.38
N ILE A 27 -23.32 19.94 -14.60
CA ILE A 27 -23.23 19.70 -13.16
C ILE A 27 -23.17 21.03 -12.42
N SER A 28 -23.90 21.13 -11.31
CA SER A 28 -23.83 22.32 -10.44
C SER A 28 -22.46 22.41 -9.76
N THR A 29 -22.02 23.63 -9.47
CA THR A 29 -20.77 23.88 -8.74
C THR A 29 -20.82 23.25 -7.35
N GLU A 30 -21.99 23.26 -6.72
CA GLU A 30 -22.24 22.69 -5.40
C GLU A 30 -22.14 21.17 -5.42
N ALA A 31 -22.76 20.50 -6.40
CA ALA A 31 -22.65 19.04 -6.54
C ALA A 31 -21.23 18.61 -6.87
N HIS A 32 -20.53 19.36 -7.73
CA HIS A 32 -19.12 19.14 -8.01
C HIS A 32 -18.27 19.26 -6.73
N ALA A 33 -18.42 20.35 -5.96
CA ALA A 33 -17.67 20.53 -4.72
C ALA A 33 -17.96 19.42 -3.68
N ALA A 34 -19.23 19.10 -3.46
CA ALA A 34 -19.65 18.04 -2.54
C ALA A 34 -19.05 16.68 -2.90
N LEU A 35 -18.94 16.38 -4.20
CA LEU A 35 -18.35 15.14 -4.69
C LEU A 35 -16.87 15.01 -4.30
N PHE A 36 -16.08 16.09 -4.43
CA PHE A 36 -14.67 16.09 -4.03
C PHE A 36 -14.50 16.06 -2.51
N ASP A 37 -15.34 16.77 -1.76
CA ASP A 37 -15.32 16.72 -0.30
C ASP A 37 -15.62 15.31 0.21
N GLU A 38 -16.62 14.65 -0.35
CA GLU A 38 -16.98 13.26 0.00
C GLU A 38 -15.92 12.26 -0.49
N GLN A 39 -15.31 12.48 -1.67
CA GLN A 39 -14.19 11.68 -2.15
C GLN A 39 -13.05 11.68 -1.13
N VAL A 40 -12.64 12.86 -0.65
CA VAL A 40 -11.56 13.02 0.34
C VAL A 40 -11.97 12.39 1.67
N ALA A 41 -13.22 12.54 2.10
CA ALA A 41 -13.70 12.00 3.36
C ALA A 41 -13.82 10.47 3.38
N THR A 42 -14.15 9.85 2.24
CA THR A 42 -14.46 8.41 2.15
C THR A 42 -13.35 7.57 1.51
N GLY A 43 -12.44 8.18 0.75
CA GLY A 43 -11.43 7.48 -0.05
C GLY A 43 -12.00 6.76 -1.28
N LYS A 44 -13.26 7.03 -1.63
CA LYS A 44 -13.90 6.50 -2.85
C LYS A 44 -13.31 7.16 -4.10
N VAL A 45 -13.59 6.57 -5.26
CA VAL A 45 -13.20 7.13 -6.55
C VAL A 45 -14.43 7.67 -7.27
N ILE A 46 -14.22 8.72 -8.06
CA ILE A 46 -15.27 9.28 -8.90
C ILE A 46 -15.38 8.40 -10.15
N GLU A 47 -16.57 7.86 -10.40
CA GLU A 47 -16.94 7.14 -11.60
C GLU A 47 -18.15 7.79 -12.26
N TRP A 48 -18.39 7.48 -13.54
CA TRP A 48 -19.47 8.08 -14.32
C TRP A 48 -20.57 7.08 -14.67
N GLY A 49 -21.81 7.44 -14.34
CA GLY A 49 -23.00 6.65 -14.64
C GLY A 49 -23.37 6.66 -16.11
N ASP A 50 -24.38 5.87 -16.49
CA ASP A 50 -24.92 5.83 -17.86
C ASP A 50 -25.63 7.12 -18.28
N ASP A 51 -26.03 7.94 -17.31
CA ASP A 51 -26.62 9.27 -17.49
C ASP A 51 -25.56 10.38 -17.68
N GLY A 52 -24.28 10.04 -17.64
CA GLY A 52 -23.18 11.00 -17.76
C GLY A 52 -22.85 11.71 -16.46
N HIS A 53 -23.57 11.48 -15.36
CA HIS A 53 -23.30 12.11 -14.07
C HIS A 53 -22.26 11.32 -13.26
N PRO A 54 -21.37 12.02 -12.54
CA PRO A 54 -20.41 11.38 -11.67
C PRO A 54 -21.06 10.93 -10.36
N PHE A 55 -20.57 9.83 -9.82
CA PHE A 55 -20.94 9.29 -8.53
C PHE A 55 -19.70 8.68 -7.85
N LEU A 56 -19.77 8.46 -6.53
CA LEU A 56 -18.68 7.83 -5.80
C LEU A 56 -18.86 6.31 -5.77
N ALA A 57 -17.83 5.60 -6.22
CA ALA A 57 -17.73 4.15 -6.18
C ALA A 57 -16.58 3.71 -5.28
N ASP A 58 -16.64 2.48 -4.79
CA ASP A 58 -15.47 1.88 -4.16
C ASP A 58 -14.31 1.79 -5.16
N PRO A 59 -13.07 2.10 -4.75
CA PRO A 59 -11.92 1.93 -5.62
C PRO A 59 -11.86 0.47 -6.09
N PRO A 60 -11.42 0.23 -7.34
CA PRO A 60 -11.19 -1.13 -7.79
C PRO A 60 -10.19 -1.82 -6.84
N PRO A 61 -10.30 -3.15 -6.66
CA PRO A 61 -9.29 -3.89 -5.91
C PRO A 61 -7.89 -3.57 -6.44
N ALA A 62 -6.93 -3.42 -5.53
CA ALA A 62 -5.54 -3.17 -5.89
C ALA A 62 -5.05 -4.23 -6.88
N SER A 63 -4.29 -3.80 -7.89
CA SER A 63 -3.75 -4.74 -8.86
C SER A 63 -2.77 -5.71 -8.19
N GLN A 64 -2.53 -6.87 -8.80
CA GLN A 64 -1.52 -7.81 -8.30
C GLN A 64 -0.12 -7.16 -8.21
N VAL A 65 0.17 -6.19 -9.09
CA VAL A 65 1.43 -5.43 -9.09
C VAL A 65 1.50 -4.52 -7.86
N ASP A 66 0.41 -3.83 -7.53
CA ASP A 66 0.34 -2.93 -6.37
C ASP A 66 0.43 -3.72 -5.05
N LEU A 67 -0.30 -4.84 -4.95
CA LEU A 67 -0.22 -5.76 -3.81
C LEU A 67 1.21 -6.28 -3.63
N ALA A 68 1.85 -6.71 -4.73
CA ALA A 68 3.25 -7.12 -4.71
C ALA A 68 4.21 -6.01 -4.29
N ALA A 69 3.99 -4.77 -4.72
CA ALA A 69 4.81 -3.65 -4.30
C ALA A 69 4.69 -3.39 -2.79
N GLY A 70 3.46 -3.41 -2.26
CA GLY A 70 3.18 -3.27 -0.82
C GLY A 70 3.85 -4.36 0.01
N GLU A 71 3.78 -5.62 -0.42
CA GLU A 71 4.38 -6.73 0.30
C GLU A 71 5.92 -6.75 0.24
N ARG A 72 6.52 -6.29 -0.86
CA ARG A 72 7.98 -6.07 -0.91
C ARG A 72 8.41 -4.98 0.06
N TYR A 73 7.67 -3.87 0.10
CA TYR A 73 7.93 -2.79 1.04
C TYR A 73 7.84 -3.28 2.50
N TRP A 74 6.80 -4.05 2.82
CA TRP A 74 6.66 -4.66 4.15
C TRP A 74 7.83 -5.59 4.48
N ARG A 75 8.19 -6.50 3.57
CA ARG A 75 9.33 -7.42 3.71
C ARG A 75 10.63 -6.65 3.98
N ASP A 76 10.88 -5.60 3.21
CA ASP A 76 12.10 -4.79 3.31
C ASP A 76 12.14 -4.05 4.65
N ALA A 77 11.00 -3.55 5.15
CA ALA A 77 10.92 -2.96 6.48
C ALA A 77 11.20 -3.98 7.60
N GLN A 78 10.71 -5.22 7.48
CA GLN A 78 11.02 -6.30 8.44
C GLN A 78 12.50 -6.67 8.45
N LEU A 79 13.13 -6.76 7.28
CA LEU A 79 14.56 -6.99 7.16
C LEU A 79 15.36 -5.81 7.75
N LEU A 80 15.00 -4.57 7.42
CA LEU A 80 15.69 -3.40 7.92
C LEU A 80 15.60 -3.28 9.45
N SER A 81 14.41 -3.47 10.03
CA SER A 81 14.20 -3.39 11.49
C SER A 81 15.02 -4.41 12.27
N THR A 82 15.35 -5.55 11.67
CA THR A 82 16.09 -6.64 12.32
C THR A 82 17.59 -6.65 12.00
N ASP A 83 18.06 -5.75 11.12
CA ASP A 83 19.49 -5.63 10.80
C ASP A 83 20.35 -5.29 12.02
N PRO A 84 19.98 -4.32 12.89
CA PRO A 84 20.78 -3.98 14.07
C PRO A 84 20.97 -5.15 15.05
N LEU A 85 19.96 -6.01 15.19
CA LEU A 85 20.04 -7.21 16.04
C LEU A 85 21.06 -8.21 15.51
N VAL A 86 21.11 -8.38 14.17
CA VAL A 86 22.08 -9.27 13.53
C VAL A 86 23.50 -8.74 13.65
N SER A 87 23.69 -7.44 13.42
CA SER A 87 25.00 -6.79 13.57
C SER A 87 25.50 -6.87 15.01
N ARG A 88 24.68 -6.46 15.99
CA ARG A 88 25.04 -6.52 17.42
C ARG A 88 25.45 -7.92 17.86
N HIS A 89 24.68 -8.94 17.50
CA HIS A 89 25.01 -10.31 17.90
C HIS A 89 26.36 -10.77 17.33
N ARG A 90 26.72 -10.33 16.12
CA ARG A 90 28.04 -10.65 15.53
C ARG A 90 29.15 -9.90 16.26
N ASP A 91 28.95 -8.62 16.53
CA ASP A 91 29.92 -7.79 17.26
C ASP A 91 30.19 -8.37 18.66
N GLU A 92 29.14 -8.77 19.39
CA GLU A 92 29.24 -9.40 20.72
C GLU A 92 30.03 -10.72 20.69
N LEU A 93 29.80 -11.56 19.65
CA LEU A 93 30.55 -12.80 19.47
C LEU A 93 32.03 -12.55 19.15
N GLU A 94 32.33 -11.54 18.32
CA GLU A 94 33.70 -11.17 17.97
C GLU A 94 34.46 -10.56 19.16
N GLU A 95 33.76 -9.80 20.01
CA GLU A 95 34.31 -9.25 21.26
C GLU A 95 34.51 -10.34 22.33
N GLY A 96 33.78 -11.46 22.25
CA GLY A 96 33.75 -12.49 23.28
C GLY A 96 32.89 -12.12 24.49
N SER A 97 31.98 -11.16 24.32
CA SER A 97 31.02 -10.71 25.33
C SER A 97 29.83 -11.67 25.43
N GLU A 98 29.08 -11.59 26.54
CA GLU A 98 27.79 -12.26 26.61
C GLU A 98 26.81 -11.61 25.62
N THR A 99 26.20 -12.43 24.76
CA THR A 99 25.32 -11.97 23.71
C THR A 99 23.95 -11.55 24.25
N THR A 100 23.39 -10.44 23.74
CA THR A 100 22.05 -9.98 24.11
C THR A 100 20.97 -10.99 23.71
N LEU A 101 21.12 -11.61 22.53
CA LEU A 101 20.24 -12.68 22.07
C LEU A 101 20.84 -14.04 22.42
N THR A 102 20.00 -14.95 22.91
CA THR A 102 20.41 -16.35 23.08
C THR A 102 20.72 -17.00 21.71
N PRO A 103 21.54 -18.07 21.66
CA PRO A 103 21.81 -18.77 20.41
C PRO A 103 20.54 -19.30 19.71
N ALA A 104 19.53 -19.71 20.47
CA ALA A 104 18.25 -20.14 19.94
C ALA A 104 17.48 -18.99 19.27
N GLN A 105 17.37 -17.83 19.95
CA GLN A 105 16.75 -16.63 19.38
C GLN A 105 17.49 -16.15 18.12
N TYR A 106 18.82 -16.14 18.14
CA TYR A 106 19.59 -15.78 16.95
C TYR A 106 19.34 -16.73 15.77
N SER A 107 19.27 -18.04 16.03
CA SER A 107 18.93 -19.03 15.00
C SER A 107 17.54 -18.80 14.41
N GLU A 108 16.53 -18.60 15.27
CA GLU A 108 15.16 -18.28 14.85
C GLU A 108 15.09 -16.99 14.03
N LEU A 109 15.84 -15.96 14.41
CA LEU A 109 15.94 -14.70 13.67
C LEU A 109 16.51 -14.92 12.25
N GLN A 110 17.56 -15.72 12.12
CA GLN A 110 18.14 -16.04 10.80
C GLN A 110 17.17 -16.83 9.93
N VAL A 111 16.42 -17.78 10.51
CA VAL A 111 15.36 -18.54 9.81
C VAL A 111 14.25 -17.61 9.34
N TYR A 112 13.77 -16.72 10.21
CA TYR A 112 12.75 -15.72 9.88
C TYR A 112 13.21 -14.82 8.72
N ARG A 113 14.41 -14.22 8.84
CA ARG A 113 14.98 -13.34 7.80
C ARG A 113 15.19 -14.05 6.47
N ARG A 114 15.60 -15.33 6.47
CA ARG A 114 15.68 -16.14 5.25
C ARG A 114 14.31 -16.37 4.64
N SER A 115 13.31 -16.67 5.46
CA SER A 115 11.93 -16.88 5.00
C SER A 115 11.36 -15.62 4.34
N LEU A 116 11.64 -14.43 4.91
CA LEU A 116 11.29 -13.13 4.30
C LEU A 116 11.92 -12.96 2.91
N ARG A 117 13.20 -13.29 2.74
CA ARG A 117 13.88 -13.15 1.44
C ARG A 117 13.33 -14.10 0.38
N ASN A 118 13.01 -15.33 0.76
CA ASN A 118 12.54 -16.37 -0.15
C ASN A 118 11.04 -16.24 -0.49
N TRP A 119 10.26 -15.56 0.36
CA TRP A 119 8.81 -15.48 0.21
C TRP A 119 8.32 -15.00 -1.18
N PRO A 120 8.92 -13.96 -1.80
CA PRO A 120 8.52 -13.54 -3.15
C PRO A 120 8.73 -14.57 -4.26
N GLU A 121 9.56 -15.59 -4.03
CA GLU A 121 9.90 -16.62 -5.00
C GLU A 121 9.10 -17.93 -4.77
N ASN A 122 8.43 -18.07 -3.62
CA ASN A 122 7.79 -19.32 -3.18
C ASN A 122 6.30 -19.45 -3.56
N GLY A 123 5.81 -18.65 -4.52
CA GLY A 123 4.51 -18.85 -5.19
C GLY A 123 3.26 -18.34 -4.46
N GLU A 124 3.28 -18.19 -3.14
CA GLU A 124 2.14 -17.66 -2.36
C GLU A 124 2.20 -16.14 -2.15
N PHE A 125 3.23 -15.50 -2.70
CA PHE A 125 3.35 -14.05 -2.76
C PHE A 125 2.37 -13.47 -3.80
N PRO A 126 1.65 -12.36 -3.52
CA PRO A 126 1.75 -11.45 -2.37
C PRO A 126 0.63 -11.64 -1.31
N LEU A 127 0.20 -12.88 -1.03
CA LEU A 127 -0.90 -13.10 -0.09
C LEU A 127 -0.46 -12.82 1.35
N ALA A 128 -1.08 -11.83 2.00
CA ALA A 128 -0.71 -11.41 3.35
C ALA A 128 -0.80 -12.55 4.39
N ASP A 129 -1.74 -13.48 4.23
CA ASP A 129 -1.90 -14.66 5.10
C ASP A 129 -0.71 -15.62 5.05
N HIS A 130 0.13 -15.50 4.02
CA HIS A 130 1.32 -16.32 3.80
C HIS A 130 2.63 -15.58 4.16
N ARG A 131 2.54 -14.43 4.86
CA ARG A 131 3.71 -13.76 5.40
C ARG A 131 4.46 -14.69 6.36
N PRO A 132 5.80 -14.70 6.33
CA PRO A 132 6.60 -15.45 7.30
C PRO A 132 6.23 -15.10 8.74
N VAL A 133 6.07 -16.11 9.58
CA VAL A 133 5.68 -15.95 10.99
C VAL A 133 6.79 -15.26 11.76
N THR A 134 6.47 -14.13 12.37
CA THR A 134 7.39 -13.37 13.23
C THR A 134 7.62 -14.13 14.55
N PRO A 135 8.87 -14.33 14.99
CA PRO A 135 9.14 -14.93 16.30
C PRO A 135 8.53 -14.08 17.44
N SER A 136 7.90 -14.74 18.41
CA SER A 136 7.11 -14.04 19.45
C SER A 136 7.95 -13.10 20.33
N TRP A 137 9.21 -13.45 20.57
CA TRP A 137 10.16 -12.66 21.37
C TRP A 137 10.70 -11.44 20.60
N LEU A 138 10.58 -11.40 19.27
CA LEU A 138 11.23 -10.38 18.44
C LEU A 138 10.70 -8.97 18.73
N ALA A 139 9.40 -8.86 19.04
CA ALA A 139 8.78 -7.58 19.38
C ALA A 139 9.41 -6.92 20.62
N GLU A 140 9.91 -7.71 21.58
CA GLU A 140 10.57 -7.24 22.79
C GLU A 140 11.98 -6.68 22.51
N GLN A 141 12.57 -7.05 21.37
CA GLN A 141 13.93 -6.65 20.96
C GLN A 141 13.94 -5.47 19.97
N LEU A 142 12.77 -5.03 19.51
CA LEU A 142 12.60 -3.93 18.55
C LEU A 142 12.17 -2.60 19.23
N GLN A 143 12.09 -2.57 20.56
CA GLN A 143 11.83 -1.37 21.37
C GLN A 143 13.11 -0.59 21.63
#